data_AF-A0A3B3B995-F1
#
_entry.id   AF-A0A3B3B995-F1
#
_cell.length_a   1.000
_cell.length_b   1.000
_cell.length_c   1.000
_cell.angle_alpha   90.00
_cell.angle_beta   90.00
_cell.angle_gamma   90.00
#
_symmetry.space_group_name_H-M   'P 1'
#
loop_
_entity.id
_entity.type
_entity.pdbx_description
1 polymer ?
#
loop_
_entity_poly.entity_id
_entity_poly.type
_entity_poly.pdbx_seq_one_letter_code
_entity_poly.pdbx_strand_id
1 'polypeptide(L)'
;MDSLQSQCIFILQEAWKLSGNERKVEPGWCADSRGIIKHKSIYSGGTGSHYVHRMRLVWKSVDKMRCLRKRTTIPFLGFLITFLLFLNLYMEDGYVLEGNKRQLRETSAHPPSSERYVHTFRDLSNFSGTINVTYRYLAGTPLNRKKYLTIGLASVKRKRGNYLLETIKSIFDQSSYEELKEIVVVVHLADFDLLWCENQVQEITRKFAHHIIAGRLLVIQAPEEYYPSLEGLKRNYNDPEDRVRFRSKQNVDYAFLLNFCTNLSHFYMMLEDDVRCSRNFLTALKKVITSREGTYWVMLEFSKLGYIGKLYHSRDLPRLAHFLLMFYQEMPCDWLLIHFRGLLAQKDVIRFKPSLFQHMGYYSSYKGAENKLKDDDFEEDSLDIPDNPPASLYTNINIFENYDATKAYSSIVDEYFWGKPPSTGDFFVVVFNKPIKISKIRISTGSDDRQNDILHHGALEVGEKLVGTKKGKQCSSFITLGEFKKGKIEVQDVDHKIAFDIECMRIVVTGNQKEWLIIRSIGLWTTQPPSQ
;
A
#
# COMPACT_ATOMS: atom_id res chain seq x y z
N MET A 1 13.73 -38.95 -6.78
CA MET A 1 14.02 -37.82 -7.68
C MET A 1 12.84 -37.45 -8.58
N ASP A 2 11.81 -38.30 -8.69
CA ASP A 2 10.71 -38.06 -9.65
C ASP A 2 9.53 -37.20 -9.16
N SER A 3 9.42 -36.87 -7.86
CA SER A 3 8.28 -36.02 -7.39
C SER A 3 8.56 -34.51 -7.41
N LEU A 4 9.83 -34.10 -7.50
CA LEU A 4 10.23 -32.68 -7.59
C LEU A 4 10.20 -32.17 -9.04
N GLN A 5 10.48 -33.05 -10.01
CA GLN A 5 10.33 -32.73 -11.43
C GLN A 5 8.86 -32.49 -11.81
N SER A 6 7.92 -33.26 -11.24
CA SER A 6 6.48 -33.05 -11.48
C SER A 6 5.93 -31.74 -10.89
N GLN A 7 6.49 -31.24 -9.78
CA GLN A 7 6.09 -29.95 -9.21
C GLN A 7 6.64 -28.76 -10.02
N CYS A 8 7.88 -28.85 -10.53
CA CYS A 8 8.43 -27.84 -11.43
C CYS A 8 7.69 -27.75 -12.76
N ILE A 9 7.26 -28.88 -13.32
CA ILE A 9 6.47 -28.91 -14.58
C ILE A 9 5.08 -28.30 -14.36
N PHE A 10 4.44 -28.54 -13.20
CA PHE A 10 3.13 -27.97 -12.89
C PHE A 10 3.19 -26.44 -12.71
N ILE A 11 4.24 -25.92 -12.05
CA ILE A 11 4.44 -24.47 -11.88
C ILE A 11 4.75 -23.79 -13.22
N LEU A 12 5.53 -24.42 -14.10
CA LEU A 12 5.82 -23.90 -15.44
C LEU A 12 4.60 -23.98 -16.38
N GLN A 13 3.73 -24.98 -16.24
CA GLN A 13 2.49 -25.09 -17.03
C GLN A 13 1.42 -24.08 -16.60
N GLU A 14 1.28 -23.80 -15.30
CA GLU A 14 0.34 -22.76 -14.84
C GLU A 14 0.86 -21.34 -15.12
N ALA A 15 2.18 -21.12 -15.10
CA ALA A 15 2.77 -19.86 -15.57
C ALA A 15 2.54 -19.62 -17.07
N TRP A 16 2.45 -20.67 -17.89
CA TRP A 16 2.19 -20.57 -19.33
C TRP A 16 0.70 -20.37 -19.67
N LYS A 17 -0.22 -20.91 -18.85
CA LYS A 17 -1.66 -20.60 -18.96
C LYS A 17 -2.00 -19.15 -18.61
N LEU A 18 -1.25 -18.54 -17.67
CA LEU A 18 -1.44 -17.15 -17.26
C LEU A 18 -0.92 -16.12 -18.29
N SER A 19 -0.14 -16.55 -19.30
CA SER A 19 0.40 -15.65 -20.35
C SER A 19 -0.49 -15.50 -21.60
N GLY A 20 -1.77 -15.86 -21.52
CA GLY A 20 -2.80 -15.40 -22.45
C GLY A 20 -2.63 -15.78 -23.93
N ASN A 21 -2.08 -16.95 -24.25
CA ASN A 21 -1.89 -17.36 -25.65
C ASN A 21 -2.47 -18.75 -25.93
N GLU A 22 -3.80 -18.88 -25.92
CA GLU A 22 -4.50 -19.99 -26.56
C GLU A 22 -5.43 -19.45 -27.65
N ARG A 23 -5.04 -19.70 -28.91
CA ARG A 23 -5.94 -19.62 -30.06
C ARG A 23 -7.03 -20.68 -29.90
N LYS A 24 -8.25 -20.25 -29.58
CA LYS A 24 -9.44 -21.10 -29.73
C LYS A 24 -9.70 -21.33 -31.21
N VAL A 25 -9.61 -22.60 -31.61
CA VAL A 25 -10.18 -23.14 -32.84
C VAL A 25 -11.69 -23.27 -32.63
N GLU A 26 -12.50 -22.60 -33.44
CA GLU A 26 -13.95 -22.81 -33.48
C GLU A 26 -14.32 -23.98 -34.42
N PRO A 27 -15.20 -24.91 -34.01
CA PRO A 27 -15.96 -25.74 -34.93
C PRO A 27 -17.28 -25.05 -35.28
N GLY A 28 -17.51 -24.88 -36.59
CA GLY A 28 -18.67 -24.18 -37.14
C GLY A 28 -20.01 -24.88 -36.97
N TRP A 29 -21.06 -24.09 -37.10
CA TRP A 29 -22.42 -24.52 -37.46
C TRP A 29 -22.95 -23.64 -38.59
N CYS A 30 -23.56 -24.31 -39.58
CA CYS A 30 -24.09 -23.80 -40.84
C CYS A 30 -25.26 -22.81 -40.70
N ALA A 31 -25.34 -21.83 -41.59
CA ALA A 31 -26.56 -21.54 -42.34
C ALA A 31 -26.23 -20.75 -43.64
N ASP A 32 -26.59 -21.39 -44.76
CA ASP A 32 -26.77 -20.95 -46.15
C ASP A 32 -27.58 -19.61 -46.23
N SER A 33 -27.55 -18.73 -47.24
CA SER A 33 -27.48 -18.96 -48.68
C SER A 33 -27.24 -17.66 -49.48
N ARG A 34 -26.79 -17.86 -50.73
CA ARG A 34 -26.95 -17.05 -51.97
C ARG A 34 -25.89 -16.00 -52.35
N GLY A 35 -25.07 -16.42 -53.33
CA GLY A 35 -24.32 -15.55 -54.25
C GLY A 35 -25.22 -14.78 -55.24
N ILE A 36 -24.76 -14.18 -56.33
CA ILE A 36 -23.58 -14.38 -57.17
C ILE A 36 -23.59 -13.18 -58.17
N ILE A 37 -22.43 -12.58 -58.50
CA ILE A 37 -21.97 -12.22 -59.89
C ILE A 37 -22.78 -11.17 -60.72
N LYS A 38 -22.25 -10.27 -61.56
CA LYS A 38 -20.93 -9.85 -62.07
C LYS A 38 -21.14 -8.59 -62.98
N HIS A 39 -20.08 -7.77 -63.08
CA HIS A 39 -19.54 -7.07 -64.28
C HIS A 39 -20.37 -6.18 -65.23
N LYS A 40 -19.83 -4.98 -65.52
CA LYS A 40 -19.10 -4.50 -66.75
C LYS A 40 -19.40 -2.98 -66.94
N SER A 41 -18.39 -2.08 -66.97
CA SER A 41 -17.60 -1.65 -68.17
C SER A 41 -18.41 -0.67 -69.06
N ILE A 42 -17.98 0.44 -69.67
CA ILE A 42 -16.72 1.19 -69.90
C ILE A 42 -17.17 2.43 -70.73
N TYR A 43 -16.54 3.62 -70.53
CA TYR A 43 -16.32 4.75 -71.49
C TYR A 43 -17.55 5.43 -72.17
N SER A 44 -17.59 6.68 -72.66
CA SER A 44 -16.73 7.85 -72.96
C SER A 44 -17.72 9.03 -73.21
N GLY A 45 -17.50 10.31 -72.89
CA GLY A 45 -16.58 11.25 -73.56
C GLY A 45 -17.35 12.35 -74.35
N GLY A 46 -17.15 13.64 -74.00
CA GLY A 46 -17.45 14.86 -74.79
C GLY A 46 -18.93 15.27 -74.95
N THR A 47 -19.38 16.52 -75.03
CA THR A 47 -18.83 17.89 -75.08
C THR A 47 -20.03 18.86 -74.92
N GLY A 48 -19.80 20.09 -74.44
CA GLY A 48 -20.61 21.25 -74.87
C GLY A 48 -21.63 21.82 -73.89
N SER A 49 -21.27 22.97 -73.33
CA SER A 49 -22.06 23.92 -72.55
C SER A 49 -23.32 24.43 -73.29
N HIS A 50 -24.47 24.51 -72.62
CA HIS A 50 -25.10 25.80 -72.21
C HIS A 50 -26.53 25.61 -71.63
N TYR A 51 -26.62 25.95 -70.35
CA TYR A 51 -27.63 26.81 -69.71
C TYR A 51 -29.14 26.68 -70.05
N VAL A 52 -29.86 26.22 -69.01
CA VAL A 52 -31.11 26.75 -68.44
C VAL A 52 -32.46 26.25 -68.98
N HIS A 53 -33.18 25.61 -68.03
CA HIS A 53 -34.61 25.36 -67.92
C HIS A 53 -35.27 24.30 -68.80
N ARG A 54 -35.49 23.13 -68.19
CA ARG A 54 -36.73 22.37 -68.39
C ARG A 54 -37.26 21.86 -67.05
N MET A 55 -38.39 22.43 -66.63
CA MET A 55 -39.19 21.98 -65.50
C MET A 55 -39.75 20.57 -65.73
N ARG A 56 -39.97 19.87 -64.62
CA ARG A 56 -40.94 18.78 -64.45
C ARG A 56 -40.73 17.54 -65.32
N LEU A 57 -39.85 16.69 -64.82
CA LEU A 57 -39.90 15.22 -64.76
C LEU A 57 -38.63 14.90 -63.94
N VAL A 58 -38.64 14.95 -62.61
CA VAL A 58 -38.96 13.81 -61.75
C VAL A 58 -39.34 14.35 -60.38
N TRP A 59 -40.63 14.56 -60.18
CA TRP A 59 -41.27 14.56 -58.87
C TRP A 59 -41.44 13.08 -58.46
N LYS A 60 -40.30 12.41 -58.27
CA LYS A 60 -40.13 11.00 -57.84
C LYS A 60 -38.65 10.67 -57.53
N SER A 61 -37.96 11.59 -56.84
CA SER A 61 -36.73 11.30 -56.07
C SER A 61 -36.39 12.51 -55.20
N VAL A 62 -37.40 12.99 -54.50
CA VAL A 62 -37.20 13.65 -53.20
C VAL A 62 -36.96 12.53 -52.18
N ASP A 63 -36.19 12.80 -51.12
CA ASP A 63 -35.89 11.96 -49.94
C ASP A 63 -34.59 11.17 -49.83
N LYS A 64 -33.57 11.46 -50.64
CA LYS A 64 -32.20 11.09 -50.27
C LYS A 64 -31.27 12.28 -50.43
N MET A 65 -30.55 12.61 -49.36
CA MET A 65 -29.49 13.64 -49.24
C MET A 65 -29.88 14.99 -48.62
N ARG A 66 -30.57 14.95 -47.48
CA ARG A 66 -30.33 15.90 -46.36
C ARG A 66 -30.38 15.17 -45.02
N CYS A 67 -29.38 14.34 -44.72
CA CYS A 67 -29.12 13.83 -43.35
C CYS A 67 -27.75 13.11 -43.25
N LEU A 68 -26.64 13.75 -43.62
CA LEU A 68 -25.31 13.16 -43.45
C LEU A 68 -24.26 14.21 -43.02
N ARG A 69 -24.57 14.99 -41.97
CA ARG A 69 -23.56 15.87 -41.32
C ARG A 69 -23.52 15.77 -39.79
N LYS A 70 -24.00 14.68 -39.19
CA LYS A 70 -23.90 14.42 -37.73
C LYS A 70 -23.79 12.92 -37.36
N ARG A 71 -23.00 12.13 -38.10
CA ARG A 71 -22.80 10.71 -37.73
C ARG A 71 -21.39 10.14 -37.90
N THR A 72 -20.39 11.00 -38.04
CA THR A 72 -18.97 10.59 -38.20
C THR A 72 -18.06 10.98 -37.04
N THR A 73 -18.56 11.69 -36.02
CA THR A 73 -17.77 12.07 -34.83
C THR A 73 -17.92 11.09 -33.65
N ILE A 74 -19.00 10.32 -33.57
CA ILE A 74 -19.23 9.33 -32.51
C ILE A 74 -18.37 8.06 -32.68
N PRO A 75 -18.22 7.45 -33.88
CA PRO A 75 -17.36 6.27 -34.01
C PRO A 75 -15.88 6.61 -33.93
N PHE A 76 -15.48 7.85 -34.27
CA PHE A 76 -14.09 8.31 -34.15
C PHE A 76 -13.68 8.54 -32.69
N LEU A 77 -14.57 9.09 -31.86
CA LEU A 77 -14.29 9.30 -30.43
C LEU A 77 -14.25 7.97 -29.68
N GLY A 78 -15.15 7.04 -30.01
CA GLY A 78 -15.10 5.67 -29.48
C GLY A 78 -13.82 4.94 -29.89
N PHE A 79 -13.44 5.01 -31.17
CA PHE A 79 -12.18 4.42 -31.65
C PHE A 79 -10.95 5.06 -30.99
N LEU A 80 -10.94 6.38 -30.78
CA LEU A 80 -9.84 7.08 -30.13
C LEU A 80 -9.72 6.69 -28.65
N ILE A 81 -10.84 6.55 -27.92
CA ILE A 81 -10.83 6.13 -26.51
C ILE A 81 -10.38 4.67 -26.41
N THR A 82 -10.87 3.78 -27.26
CA THR A 82 -10.43 2.38 -27.29
C THR A 82 -8.96 2.27 -27.71
N PHE A 83 -8.50 3.08 -28.66
CA PHE A 83 -7.09 3.14 -29.08
C PHE A 83 -6.18 3.71 -28.00
N LEU A 84 -6.63 4.70 -27.23
CA LEU A 84 -5.89 5.26 -26.09
C LEU A 84 -5.85 4.28 -24.90
N LEU A 85 -6.94 3.54 -24.65
CA LEU A 85 -6.96 2.45 -23.66
C LEU A 85 -6.05 1.29 -24.08
N PHE A 86 -6.05 0.95 -25.38
CA PHE A 86 -5.15 -0.06 -25.93
C PHE A 86 -3.70 0.40 -25.90
N LEU A 87 -3.41 1.69 -26.15
CA LEU A 87 -2.07 2.27 -25.99
C LEU A 87 -1.64 2.33 -24.53
N ASN A 88 -2.53 2.62 -23.57
CA ASN A 88 -2.18 2.59 -22.14
C ASN A 88 -1.86 1.17 -21.67
N LEU A 89 -2.67 0.17 -22.05
CA LEU A 89 -2.41 -1.24 -21.77
C LEU A 89 -1.13 -1.74 -22.46
N TYR A 90 -0.86 -1.29 -23.69
CA TYR A 90 0.34 -1.66 -24.46
C TYR A 90 1.60 -0.90 -24.00
N MET A 91 1.46 0.28 -23.38
CA MET A 91 2.56 1.02 -22.76
C MET A 91 2.92 0.42 -21.40
N GLU A 92 1.96 -0.04 -20.59
CA GLU A 92 2.23 -0.77 -19.33
C GLU A 92 2.96 -2.09 -19.58
N ASP A 93 2.56 -2.90 -20.56
CA ASP A 93 3.29 -4.13 -20.94
C ASP A 93 4.57 -3.84 -21.73
N GLY A 94 4.63 -2.72 -22.46
CA GLY A 94 5.78 -2.28 -23.25
C GLY A 94 6.99 -1.91 -22.40
N TYR A 95 6.83 -1.20 -21.28
CA TYR A 95 7.94 -0.88 -20.38
C TYR A 95 8.56 -2.13 -19.74
N VAL A 96 7.75 -3.16 -19.46
CA VAL A 96 8.20 -4.43 -18.88
C VAL A 96 8.85 -5.33 -19.95
N LEU A 97 8.39 -5.30 -21.19
CA LEU A 97 8.91 -6.14 -22.28
C LEU A 97 10.13 -5.51 -23.01
N GLU A 98 10.23 -4.19 -23.10
CA GLU A 98 11.33 -3.48 -23.76
C GLU A 98 12.60 -3.46 -22.88
N GLY A 99 12.43 -3.49 -21.55
CA GLY A 99 13.51 -3.82 -20.60
C GLY A 99 14.09 -5.22 -20.84
N ASN A 100 13.21 -6.22 -21.07
CA ASN A 100 13.61 -7.59 -21.38
C ASN A 100 14.27 -7.75 -22.76
N LYS A 101 13.81 -7.02 -23.80
CA LYS A 101 14.39 -7.08 -25.15
C LYS A 101 15.76 -6.40 -25.28
N ARG A 102 16.02 -5.33 -24.52
CA ARG A 102 17.37 -4.74 -24.43
C ARG A 102 18.35 -5.69 -23.73
N GLN A 103 17.89 -6.39 -22.69
CA GLN A 103 18.69 -7.39 -21.97
C GLN A 103 19.03 -8.63 -22.80
N LEU A 104 18.13 -9.05 -23.71
CA LEU A 104 18.35 -10.17 -24.65
C LEU A 104 19.23 -9.83 -25.85
N ARG A 105 19.43 -8.55 -26.19
CA ARG A 105 20.27 -8.14 -27.32
C ARG A 105 21.74 -7.93 -26.95
N GLU A 106 22.03 -7.69 -25.67
CA GLU A 106 23.40 -7.55 -25.15
C GLU A 106 24.02 -8.86 -24.66
N THR A 107 23.26 -9.96 -24.61
CA THR A 107 23.77 -11.29 -24.21
C THR A 107 24.58 -12.01 -25.31
N SER A 108 24.83 -11.38 -26.45
CA SER A 108 25.52 -11.99 -27.60
C SER A 108 27.01 -11.62 -27.71
N ALA A 109 27.54 -10.76 -26.85
CA ALA A 109 28.88 -10.19 -27.05
C ALA A 109 29.77 -10.14 -25.79
N HIS A 110 29.86 -11.23 -25.01
CA HIS A 110 30.96 -11.42 -24.08
C HIS A 110 31.42 -12.89 -24.04
N PRO A 111 32.74 -13.18 -24.14
CA PRO A 111 33.24 -14.55 -24.07
C PRO A 111 33.11 -15.12 -22.64
N PRO A 112 32.93 -16.44 -22.48
CA PRO A 112 32.72 -17.05 -21.17
C PRO A 112 34.06 -17.17 -20.45
N SER A 113 34.28 -16.35 -19.41
CA SER A 113 35.28 -16.66 -18.38
C SER A 113 34.60 -17.52 -17.31
N SER A 114 34.46 -18.82 -17.59
CA SER A 114 33.73 -19.76 -16.74
C SER A 114 34.56 -20.36 -15.59
N GLU A 115 35.42 -19.58 -14.94
CA GLU A 115 36.25 -20.09 -13.83
C GLU A 115 36.35 -19.09 -12.65
N ARG A 116 35.22 -18.62 -12.09
CA ARG A 116 35.20 -18.16 -10.68
C ARG A 116 33.84 -18.01 -10.00
N TYR A 117 32.79 -18.68 -10.45
CA TYR A 117 31.48 -18.61 -9.78
C TYR A 117 30.97 -20.00 -9.45
N VAL A 118 31.68 -20.67 -8.55
CA VAL A 118 31.16 -21.81 -7.78
C VAL A 118 31.03 -21.35 -6.34
N HIS A 119 30.06 -20.46 -6.08
CA HIS A 119 29.46 -20.44 -4.75
C HIS A 119 28.47 -21.60 -4.72
N THR A 120 28.86 -22.62 -3.99
CA THR A 120 28.14 -23.88 -3.83
C THR A 120 26.71 -23.61 -3.34
N PHE A 121 25.71 -24.05 -4.12
CA PHE A 121 24.27 -24.05 -3.79
C PHE A 121 23.90 -24.96 -2.59
N ARG A 122 24.83 -25.19 -1.65
CA ARG A 122 24.69 -26.17 -0.56
C ARG A 122 23.91 -25.68 0.66
N ASP A 123 23.47 -24.43 0.69
CA ASP A 123 22.93 -23.79 1.91
C ASP A 123 21.47 -23.31 1.79
N LEU A 124 20.67 -23.91 0.89
CA LEU A 124 19.24 -23.57 0.81
C LEU A 124 18.42 -24.05 2.03
N SER A 125 19.03 -24.78 2.97
CA SER A 125 18.38 -25.34 4.16
C SER A 125 18.26 -24.38 5.34
N ASN A 126 18.94 -23.22 5.34
CA ASN A 126 19.05 -22.34 6.52
C ASN A 126 18.51 -20.91 6.35
N PHE A 127 17.61 -20.65 5.40
CA PHE A 127 16.97 -19.32 5.27
C PHE A 127 16.08 -18.90 6.46
N SER A 128 15.84 -19.81 7.40
CA SER A 128 15.19 -19.52 8.69
C SER A 128 16.19 -19.17 9.80
N GLY A 129 17.48 -19.43 9.61
CA GLY A 129 18.54 -19.12 10.57
C GLY A 129 18.99 -17.66 10.49
N THR A 130 19.74 -17.20 11.47
CA THR A 130 20.38 -15.88 11.46
C THR A 130 21.65 -15.89 10.59
N ILE A 131 21.94 -14.78 9.93
CA ILE A 131 23.21 -14.55 9.23
C ILE A 131 24.33 -14.53 10.29
N ASN A 132 25.43 -15.24 10.02
CA ASN A 132 26.58 -15.31 10.92
C ASN A 132 27.38 -14.00 10.88
N VAL A 133 27.04 -13.06 11.75
CA VAL A 133 27.72 -11.76 11.90
C VAL A 133 27.98 -11.53 13.39
N THR A 134 29.22 -11.17 13.72
CA THR A 134 29.58 -10.74 15.08
C THR A 134 29.45 -9.23 15.18
N TYR A 135 28.44 -8.77 15.90
CA TYR A 135 28.18 -7.34 16.09
C TYR A 135 29.02 -6.75 17.21
N ARG A 136 29.50 -5.53 17.01
CA ARG A 136 30.07 -4.72 18.10
C ARG A 136 28.94 -3.98 18.80
N TYR A 137 28.80 -4.21 20.10
CA TYR A 137 27.89 -3.45 20.96
C TYR A 137 28.61 -2.17 21.40
N LEU A 138 28.19 -1.04 20.84
CA LEU A 138 28.81 0.25 21.12
C LEU A 138 28.16 0.95 22.31
N ALA A 139 26.85 0.75 22.51
CA ALA A 139 26.14 1.21 23.69
C ALA A 139 24.89 0.35 23.98
N GLY A 140 24.66 0.07 25.26
CA GLY A 140 23.54 -0.75 25.72
C GLY A 140 23.72 -2.24 25.45
N THR A 141 22.90 -3.05 26.12
CA THR A 141 22.86 -4.50 25.95
C THR A 141 21.42 -4.98 25.82
N PRO A 142 21.14 -5.97 24.95
CA PRO A 142 19.81 -6.55 24.84
C PRO A 142 19.31 -7.09 26.18
N LEU A 143 18.02 -6.91 26.45
CA LEU A 143 17.37 -7.51 27.61
C LEU A 143 16.91 -8.94 27.28
N ASN A 144 16.94 -9.84 28.27
CA ASN A 144 16.52 -11.23 28.11
C ASN A 144 15.01 -11.42 27.86
N ARG A 145 14.22 -10.35 27.90
CA ARG A 145 12.77 -10.39 27.67
C ARG A 145 12.42 -9.71 26.36
N LYS A 146 11.65 -10.41 25.52
CA LYS A 146 11.09 -9.84 24.30
C LYS A 146 10.21 -8.63 24.61
N LYS A 147 10.42 -7.56 23.85
CA LYS A 147 9.60 -6.35 23.84
C LYS A 147 8.46 -6.50 22.82
N TYR A 148 7.55 -5.53 22.80
CA TYR A 148 6.48 -5.55 21.80
C TYR A 148 7.02 -5.14 20.43
N LEU A 149 7.76 -4.03 20.37
CA LEU A 149 8.27 -3.44 19.13
C LEU A 149 9.77 -3.14 19.21
N THR A 150 10.50 -3.58 18.18
CA THR A 150 11.84 -3.07 17.88
C THR A 150 11.74 -2.01 16.79
N ILE A 151 12.38 -0.86 16.97
CA ILE A 151 12.52 0.17 15.93
C ILE A 151 13.98 0.15 15.46
N GLY A 152 14.19 -0.17 14.18
CA GLY A 152 15.52 -0.23 13.58
C GLY A 152 15.85 1.03 12.79
N LEU A 153 17.01 1.63 13.08
CA LEU A 153 17.59 2.76 12.38
C LEU A 153 18.96 2.38 11.83
N ALA A 154 19.19 2.57 10.53
CA ALA A 154 20.52 2.50 9.93
C ALA A 154 21.00 3.92 9.63
N SER A 155 22.20 4.27 10.09
CA SER A 155 22.76 5.61 9.87
C SER A 155 24.17 5.53 9.29
N VAL A 156 24.45 6.44 8.36
CA VAL A 156 25.74 6.61 7.68
C VAL A 156 26.16 8.07 7.73
N LYS A 157 27.45 8.34 7.57
CA LYS A 157 27.98 9.70 7.60
C LYS A 157 27.46 10.50 6.41
N ARG A 158 26.67 11.53 6.70
CA ARG A 158 26.17 12.47 5.68
C ARG A 158 27.20 13.55 5.39
N LYS A 159 27.21 14.05 4.15
CA LYS A 159 28.00 15.25 3.78
C LYS A 159 27.42 16.53 4.40
N ARG A 160 26.08 16.56 4.58
CA ARG A 160 25.33 17.71 5.10
C ARG A 160 24.14 17.22 5.93
N GLY A 161 23.85 17.93 7.01
CA GLY A 161 22.79 17.57 7.96
C GLY A 161 23.15 16.34 8.80
N ASN A 162 22.73 16.36 10.07
CA ASN A 162 22.76 15.17 10.94
C ASN A 162 21.43 15.13 11.68
N TYR A 163 20.61 14.13 11.37
CA TYR A 163 19.23 14.04 11.85
C TYR A 163 19.02 12.90 12.86
N LEU A 164 19.99 11.99 13.00
CA LEU A 164 19.86 10.77 13.82
C LEU A 164 19.45 11.10 15.26
N LEU A 165 20.11 12.08 15.88
CA LEU A 165 19.79 12.49 17.26
C LEU A 165 18.39 13.08 17.38
N GLU A 166 17.90 13.78 16.35
CA GLU A 166 16.55 14.34 16.32
C GLU A 166 15.50 13.24 16.14
N THR A 167 15.79 12.22 15.33
CA THR A 167 14.93 11.04 15.18
C THR A 167 14.86 10.21 16.46
N ILE A 168 15.99 9.91 17.10
CA ILE A 168 16.00 9.21 18.39
C ILE A 168 15.21 10.00 19.44
N LYS A 169 15.42 11.32 19.51
CA LYS A 169 14.66 12.21 20.38
C LYS A 169 13.16 12.14 20.07
N SER A 170 12.78 12.21 18.80
CA SER A 170 11.38 12.15 18.38
C SER A 170 10.72 10.83 18.77
N ILE A 171 11.41 9.69 18.64
CA ILE A 171 10.86 8.39 19.04
C ILE A 171 10.53 8.39 20.53
N PHE A 172 11.46 8.86 21.37
CA PHE A 172 11.28 8.81 22.82
C PHE A 172 10.34 9.88 23.36
N ASP A 173 10.42 11.12 22.88
CA ASP A 173 9.57 12.22 23.35
C ASP A 173 8.12 12.04 22.93
N GLN A 174 7.87 11.40 21.78
CA GLN A 174 6.54 11.12 21.28
C GLN A 174 5.97 9.82 21.85
N SER A 175 6.74 9.05 22.61
CA SER A 175 6.25 7.84 23.26
C SER A 175 5.69 8.13 24.65
N SER A 176 4.56 7.51 25.00
CA SER A 176 4.07 7.53 26.38
C SER A 176 4.95 6.72 27.33
N TYR A 177 4.79 6.90 28.64
CA TYR A 177 5.52 6.11 29.64
C TYR A 177 5.25 4.60 29.52
N GLU A 178 4.03 4.22 29.14
CA GLU A 178 3.60 2.85 28.88
C GLU A 178 4.29 2.29 27.63
N GLU A 179 4.31 3.05 26.54
CA GLU A 179 4.97 2.65 25.29
C GLU A 179 6.47 2.46 25.47
N LEU A 180 7.12 3.34 26.24
CA LEU A 180 8.54 3.24 26.56
C LEU A 180 8.94 1.92 27.24
N LYS A 181 8.00 1.24 27.92
CA LYS A 181 8.26 -0.08 28.53
C LYS A 181 8.29 -1.19 27.49
N GLU A 182 7.68 -0.96 26.33
CA GLU A 182 7.38 -1.95 25.29
C GLU A 182 8.18 -1.77 24.00
N ILE A 183 8.93 -0.66 23.87
CA ILE A 183 9.83 -0.42 22.73
C ILE A 183 11.30 -0.70 23.07
N VAL A 184 12.04 -1.09 22.04
CA VAL A 184 13.50 -1.02 21.99
C VAL A 184 13.93 -0.40 20.66
N VAL A 185 14.80 0.60 20.70
CA VAL A 185 15.37 1.26 19.53
C VAL A 185 16.77 0.68 19.29
N VAL A 186 17.04 0.26 18.07
CA VAL A 186 18.36 -0.25 17.65
C VAL A 186 18.90 0.65 16.56
N VAL A 187 20.05 1.27 16.85
CA VAL A 187 20.79 2.11 15.90
C VAL A 187 21.97 1.31 15.38
N HIS A 188 21.94 0.96 14.10
CA HIS A 188 23.09 0.45 13.36
C HIS A 188 23.87 1.64 12.79
N LEU A 189 25.03 1.93 13.39
CA LEU A 189 26.01 2.86 12.82
C LEU A 189 26.77 2.13 11.72
N ALA A 190 26.28 2.28 10.49
CA ALA A 190 26.68 1.46 9.36
C ALA A 190 27.83 2.08 8.55
N ASP A 191 28.38 3.22 8.96
CA ASP A 191 29.53 3.82 8.27
C ASP A 191 30.84 3.09 8.60
N PHE A 192 31.76 3.05 7.65
CA PHE A 192 33.08 2.45 7.86
C PHE A 192 34.08 3.43 8.52
N ASP A 193 33.75 4.72 8.57
CA ASP A 193 34.50 5.71 9.35
C ASP A 193 34.29 5.49 10.87
N LEU A 194 35.20 4.73 11.47
CA LEU A 194 35.15 4.39 12.90
C LEU A 194 35.24 5.61 13.80
N LEU A 195 35.98 6.66 13.41
CA LEU A 195 36.06 7.90 14.19
C LEU A 195 34.71 8.64 14.19
N TRP A 196 34.01 8.65 13.05
CA TRP A 196 32.64 9.17 13.01
C TRP A 196 31.71 8.35 13.89
N CYS A 197 31.80 7.01 13.83
CA CYS A 197 31.00 6.12 14.68
C CYS A 197 31.23 6.39 16.17
N GLU A 198 32.48 6.49 16.62
CA GLU A 198 32.83 6.80 18.01
C GLU A 198 32.24 8.15 18.46
N ASN A 199 32.35 9.19 17.62
CA ASN A 199 31.77 10.50 17.90
C ASN A 199 30.22 10.43 18.00
N GLN A 200 29.55 9.65 17.14
CA GLN A 200 28.10 9.46 17.25
C GLN A 200 27.73 8.74 18.54
N VAL A 201 28.48 7.71 18.95
CA VAL A 201 28.22 6.98 20.20
C VAL A 201 28.36 7.90 21.41
N GLN A 202 29.37 8.78 21.44
CA GLN A 202 29.54 9.77 22.51
C GLN A 202 28.33 10.71 22.60
N GLU A 203 27.88 11.27 21.47
CA GLU A 203 26.72 12.17 21.45
C GLU A 203 25.42 11.46 21.83
N ILE A 204 25.20 10.23 21.35
CA ILE A 204 24.06 9.39 21.71
C ILE A 204 24.08 9.09 23.21
N THR A 205 25.23 8.68 23.75
CA THR A 205 25.39 8.36 25.17
C THR A 205 25.13 9.59 26.03
N ARG A 206 25.68 10.75 25.65
CA ARG A 206 25.49 12.01 26.37
C ARG A 206 24.02 12.44 26.43
N LYS A 207 23.27 12.28 25.35
CA LYS A 207 21.86 12.73 25.28
C LYS A 207 20.85 11.69 25.78
N PHE A 208 21.14 10.39 25.63
CA PHE A 208 20.17 9.31 25.83
C PHE A 208 20.64 8.24 26.84
N ALA A 209 21.60 8.55 27.71
CA ALA A 209 22.13 7.63 28.74
C ALA A 209 21.02 6.89 29.50
N HIS A 210 19.96 7.58 29.90
CA HIS A 210 18.85 6.99 30.64
C HIS A 210 18.07 5.93 29.83
N HIS A 211 17.91 6.12 28.52
CA HIS A 211 17.32 5.10 27.64
C HIS A 211 18.25 3.91 27.42
N ILE A 212 19.56 4.14 27.34
CA ILE A 212 20.58 3.08 27.23
C ILE A 212 20.59 2.22 28.50
N ILE A 213 20.68 2.84 29.67
CA ILE A 213 20.67 2.16 30.98
C ILE A 213 19.36 1.38 31.17
N ALA A 214 18.23 1.93 30.73
CA ALA A 214 16.93 1.26 30.80
C ALA A 214 16.76 0.12 29.76
N GLY A 215 17.77 -0.16 28.91
CA GLY A 215 17.70 -1.17 27.86
C GLY A 215 16.70 -0.84 26.75
N ARG A 216 16.41 0.45 26.53
CA ARG A 216 15.48 0.96 25.50
C ARG A 216 16.21 1.44 24.24
N LEU A 217 17.52 1.69 24.32
CA LEU A 217 18.35 2.10 23.19
C LEU A 217 19.59 1.22 23.12
N LEU A 218 19.82 0.63 21.95
CA LEU A 218 21.01 -0.15 21.62
C LEU A 218 21.71 0.52 20.44
N VAL A 219 23.03 0.63 20.51
CA VAL A 219 23.87 1.09 19.40
C VAL A 219 24.83 -0.02 19.02
N ILE A 220 24.77 -0.42 17.76
CA ILE A 220 25.55 -1.53 17.21
C ILE A 220 26.33 -1.09 15.98
N GLN A 221 27.36 -1.85 15.66
CA GLN A 221 28.08 -1.75 14.39
C GLN A 221 28.39 -3.16 13.87
N ALA A 222 28.16 -3.36 12.57
CA ALA A 222 28.62 -4.53 11.85
C ALA A 222 30.02 -4.23 11.26
N PRO A 223 31.05 -5.04 11.57
CA PRO A 223 32.38 -4.84 11.02
C PRO A 223 32.43 -5.00 9.48
N GLU A 224 33.30 -4.25 8.80
CA GLU A 224 33.43 -4.25 7.34
C GLU A 224 33.81 -5.63 6.79
N GLU A 225 34.56 -6.43 7.55
CA GLU A 225 34.96 -7.79 7.15
C GLU A 225 33.79 -8.75 6.90
N TYR A 226 32.60 -8.45 7.42
CA TYR A 226 31.39 -9.23 7.16
C TYR A 226 30.65 -8.79 5.90
N TYR A 227 30.94 -7.61 5.34
CA TYR A 227 30.29 -7.13 4.13
C TYR A 227 30.74 -7.94 2.91
N PRO A 228 29.82 -8.31 2.00
CA PRO A 228 30.19 -8.86 0.71
C PRO A 228 30.90 -7.79 -0.15
N SER A 229 31.58 -8.20 -1.22
CA SER A 229 32.28 -7.26 -2.10
C SER A 229 31.35 -6.13 -2.56
N LEU A 230 31.77 -4.88 -2.30
CA LEU A 230 31.15 -3.66 -2.80
C LEU A 230 31.85 -3.11 -4.06
N GLU A 231 32.83 -3.86 -4.57
CA GLU A 231 33.55 -3.58 -5.81
C GLU A 231 33.04 -4.51 -6.93
N GLY A 232 33.09 -4.01 -8.18
CA GLY A 232 32.67 -4.80 -9.35
C GLY A 232 31.16 -5.10 -9.42
N LEU A 233 30.34 -4.23 -8.82
CA LEU A 233 28.89 -4.41 -8.71
C LEU A 233 28.17 -4.33 -10.07
N LYS A 234 27.07 -5.08 -10.20
CA LYS A 234 26.22 -5.07 -11.40
C LYS A 234 25.57 -3.69 -11.63
N ARG A 235 25.57 -3.24 -12.89
CA ARG A 235 25.03 -1.93 -13.30
C ARG A 235 23.69 -2.06 -14.05
N ASN A 236 22.74 -2.79 -13.45
CA ASN A 236 21.45 -3.14 -14.07
C ASN A 236 20.61 -1.94 -14.54
N TYR A 237 20.76 -0.76 -13.91
CA TYR A 237 19.96 0.45 -14.20
C TYR A 237 20.79 1.58 -14.81
N ASN A 238 22.01 1.27 -15.27
CA ASN A 238 22.97 2.25 -15.79
C ASN A 238 23.26 3.43 -14.83
N ASP A 239 23.08 3.20 -13.53
CA ASP A 239 23.43 4.15 -12.50
C ASP A 239 24.96 4.38 -12.46
N PRO A 240 25.40 5.58 -12.02
CA PRO A 240 26.79 5.83 -11.67
C PRO A 240 27.30 4.81 -10.63
N GLU A 241 28.57 4.43 -10.73
CA GLU A 241 29.19 3.41 -9.88
C GLU A 241 29.05 3.72 -8.38
N ASP A 242 29.21 4.98 -8.00
CA ASP A 242 29.04 5.42 -6.62
C ASP A 242 27.59 5.30 -6.11
N ARG A 243 26.59 5.49 -6.99
CA ARG A 243 25.19 5.23 -6.66
C ARG A 243 24.91 3.73 -6.49
N VAL A 244 25.49 2.91 -7.36
CA VAL A 244 25.38 1.44 -7.28
C VAL A 244 26.00 0.94 -5.98
N ARG A 245 27.21 1.40 -5.66
CA ARG A 245 27.88 1.09 -4.40
C ARG A 245 27.04 1.51 -3.19
N PHE A 246 26.50 2.72 -3.21
CA PHE A 246 25.66 3.24 -2.13
C PHE A 246 24.40 2.38 -1.90
N ARG A 247 23.59 2.14 -2.95
CA ARG A 247 22.35 1.34 -2.82
C ARG A 247 22.64 -0.11 -2.43
N SER A 248 23.73 -0.69 -2.93
CA SER A 248 24.11 -2.06 -2.60
C SER A 248 24.59 -2.20 -1.17
N LYS A 249 25.39 -1.25 -0.69
CA LYS A 249 25.78 -1.19 0.72
C LYS A 249 24.55 -1.01 1.62
N GLN A 250 23.62 -0.14 1.26
CA GLN A 250 22.39 0.09 2.03
C GLN A 250 21.55 -1.18 2.22
N ASN A 251 21.46 -2.04 1.19
CA ASN A 251 20.81 -3.34 1.32
C ASN A 251 21.48 -4.22 2.39
N VAL A 252 22.80 -4.25 2.41
CA VAL A 252 23.57 -5.00 3.42
C VAL A 252 23.41 -4.37 4.81
N ASP A 253 23.43 -3.04 4.92
CA ASP A 253 23.24 -2.31 6.18
C ASP A 253 21.91 -2.69 6.84
N TYR A 254 20.82 -2.74 6.06
CA TYR A 254 19.51 -3.17 6.54
C TYR A 254 19.44 -4.68 6.78
N ALA A 255 20.05 -5.51 5.93
CA ALA A 255 20.11 -6.95 6.16
C ALA A 255 20.75 -7.28 7.52
N PHE A 256 21.84 -6.62 7.87
CA PHE A 256 22.52 -6.80 9.14
C PHE A 256 21.73 -6.24 10.33
N LEU A 257 21.07 -5.10 10.17
CA LEU A 257 20.19 -4.56 11.21
C LEU A 257 19.00 -5.49 11.49
N LEU A 258 18.33 -5.99 10.44
CA LEU A 258 17.22 -6.93 10.55
C LEU A 258 17.65 -8.23 11.23
N ASN A 259 18.81 -8.77 10.83
CA ASN A 259 19.36 -9.98 11.40
C ASN A 259 19.58 -9.86 12.93
N PHE A 260 20.18 -8.74 13.37
CA PHE A 260 20.35 -8.45 14.80
C PHE A 260 19.02 -8.36 15.55
N CYS A 261 18.00 -7.77 14.94
CA CYS A 261 16.72 -7.50 15.60
C CYS A 261 15.78 -8.71 15.72
N THR A 262 16.10 -9.84 15.08
CA THR A 262 15.26 -11.06 14.96
C THR A 262 14.56 -11.48 16.25
N ASN A 263 15.27 -11.45 17.39
CA ASN A 263 14.77 -12.03 18.65
C ASN A 263 14.48 -11.00 19.75
N LEU A 264 14.52 -9.69 19.43
CA LEU A 264 14.37 -8.63 20.44
C LEU A 264 12.90 -8.36 20.79
N SER A 265 11.99 -8.52 19.83
CA SER A 265 10.58 -8.15 19.97
C SER A 265 9.62 -9.09 19.24
N HIS A 266 8.32 -8.82 19.34
CA HIS A 266 7.29 -9.48 18.53
C HIS A 266 7.16 -8.87 17.13
N PHE A 267 7.33 -7.55 17.04
CA PHE A 267 7.26 -6.77 15.81
C PHE A 267 8.52 -5.95 15.59
N TYR A 268 8.80 -5.61 14.34
CA TYR A 268 9.90 -4.76 13.93
C TYR A 268 9.41 -3.65 13.00
N MET A 269 9.75 -2.41 13.33
CA MET A 269 9.52 -1.23 12.50
C MET A 269 10.82 -0.79 11.84
N MET A 270 10.84 -0.74 10.51
CA MET A 270 11.92 -0.15 9.73
C MET A 270 11.71 1.36 9.61
N LEU A 271 12.70 2.14 10.04
CA LEU A 271 12.74 3.60 9.88
C LEU A 271 14.09 4.06 9.30
N GLU A 272 14.13 5.32 8.85
CA GLU A 272 15.35 6.06 8.53
C GLU A 272 15.84 6.89 9.72
N ASP A 273 17.09 7.35 9.65
CA ASP A 273 17.71 8.22 10.66
C ASP A 273 17.33 9.71 10.54
N ASP A 274 16.34 10.05 9.72
CA ASP A 274 15.81 11.40 9.51
C ASP A 274 14.27 11.44 9.48
N VAL A 275 13.65 10.74 10.44
CA VAL A 275 12.21 10.64 10.63
C VAL A 275 11.76 11.38 11.89
N ARG A 276 10.57 12.00 11.81
CA ARG A 276 9.77 12.47 12.94
C ARG A 276 8.58 11.54 13.17
N CYS A 277 8.32 11.19 14.42
CA CYS A 277 7.21 10.32 14.82
C CYS A 277 5.98 11.14 15.22
N SER A 278 4.80 10.57 14.98
CA SER A 278 3.54 11.01 15.57
C SER A 278 3.50 10.67 17.07
N ARG A 279 2.79 11.47 17.86
CA ARG A 279 2.57 11.24 19.29
C ARG A 279 1.89 9.89 19.54
N ASN A 280 2.31 9.13 20.54
CA ASN A 280 1.74 7.82 20.90
C ASN A 280 1.64 6.82 19.72
N PHE A 281 2.62 6.83 18.81
CA PHE A 281 2.57 6.04 17.58
C PHE A 281 2.48 4.52 17.84
N LEU A 282 3.04 4.00 18.94
CA LEU A 282 2.96 2.57 19.24
C LEU A 282 1.51 2.18 19.60
N THR A 283 0.78 3.04 20.28
CA THR A 283 -0.62 2.84 20.61
C THR A 283 -1.46 2.78 19.35
N ALA A 284 -1.25 3.71 18.42
CA ALA A 284 -1.89 3.69 17.10
C ALA A 284 -1.55 2.40 16.32
N LEU A 285 -0.27 2.01 16.30
CA LEU A 285 0.21 0.79 15.66
C LEU A 285 -0.46 -0.47 16.25
N LYS A 286 -0.60 -0.54 17.58
CA LYS A 286 -1.27 -1.65 18.26
C LYS A 286 -2.74 -1.78 17.86
N LYS A 287 -3.48 -0.66 17.78
CA LYS A 287 -4.87 -0.67 17.31
C LYS A 287 -4.98 -1.29 15.91
N VAL A 288 -4.08 -0.89 15.02
CA VAL A 288 -4.01 -1.41 13.64
C VAL A 288 -3.64 -2.89 13.60
N ILE A 289 -2.68 -3.35 14.41
CA ILE A 289 -2.32 -4.77 14.47
C ILE A 289 -3.50 -5.60 15.00
N THR A 290 -4.18 -5.12 16.05
CA THR A 290 -5.33 -5.80 16.65
C THR A 290 -6.51 -5.87 15.67
N SER A 291 -6.78 -4.82 14.88
CA SER A 291 -7.85 -4.87 13.86
C SER A 291 -7.58 -5.88 12.74
N ARG A 292 -6.33 -6.34 12.61
CA ARG A 292 -5.87 -7.33 11.63
C ARG A 292 -5.64 -8.71 12.24
N GLU A 293 -6.02 -8.94 13.48
CA GLU A 293 -5.88 -10.25 14.12
C GLU A 293 -6.60 -11.34 13.31
N GLY A 294 -5.93 -12.46 13.06
CA GLY A 294 -6.44 -13.56 12.23
C GLY A 294 -6.30 -13.35 10.71
N THR A 295 -5.81 -12.20 10.24
CA THR A 295 -5.56 -11.95 8.81
C THR A 295 -4.09 -12.21 8.45
N TYR A 296 -3.84 -12.67 7.22
CA TYR A 296 -2.48 -12.80 6.71
C TYR A 296 -1.95 -11.46 6.20
N TRP A 297 -0.71 -11.14 6.57
CA TRP A 297 0.07 -10.04 6.02
C TRP A 297 1.57 -10.29 6.24
N VAL A 298 2.37 -9.72 5.36
CA VAL A 298 3.83 -9.76 5.28
C VAL A 298 4.41 -8.44 5.75
N MET A 299 3.79 -7.33 5.33
CA MET A 299 4.24 -5.97 5.61
C MET A 299 3.03 -5.04 5.75
N LEU A 300 3.01 -4.24 6.81
CA LEU A 300 2.08 -3.11 6.97
C LEU A 300 2.84 -1.79 6.82
N GLU A 301 2.20 -0.78 6.23
CA GLU A 301 2.82 0.51 5.93
C GLU A 301 2.18 1.66 6.71
N PHE A 302 3.00 2.44 7.40
CA PHE A 302 2.60 3.61 8.21
C PHE A 302 3.20 4.93 7.69
N SER A 303 3.74 4.89 6.47
CA SER A 303 4.10 6.05 5.64
C SER A 303 4.09 5.65 4.17
N LYS A 304 3.78 6.62 3.29
CA LYS A 304 3.88 6.45 1.84
C LYS A 304 5.32 6.52 1.30
N LEU A 305 6.27 6.96 2.13
CA LEU A 305 7.62 7.30 1.70
C LEU A 305 8.59 6.11 1.81
N GLY A 306 9.02 5.58 0.66
CA GLY A 306 10.09 4.57 0.57
C GLY A 306 9.92 3.41 1.55
N TYR A 307 10.99 3.08 2.28
CA TYR A 307 11.03 2.08 3.35
C TYR A 307 10.82 2.66 4.76
N ILE A 308 10.33 3.90 4.87
CA ILE A 308 9.91 4.47 6.16
C ILE A 308 8.59 3.82 6.57
N GLY A 309 8.49 3.42 7.85
CA GLY A 309 7.24 2.99 8.45
C GLY A 309 6.79 1.61 7.99
N LYS A 310 7.74 0.71 7.65
CA LYS A 310 7.43 -0.67 7.26
C LYS A 310 7.48 -1.57 8.48
N LEU A 311 6.32 -2.13 8.85
CA LEU A 311 6.17 -3.05 9.98
C LEU A 311 6.20 -4.50 9.51
N TYR A 312 6.95 -5.32 10.23
CA TYR A 312 7.08 -6.76 10.02
C TYR A 312 6.86 -7.53 11.32
N HIS A 313 6.45 -8.79 11.21
CA HIS A 313 6.61 -9.72 12.32
C HIS A 313 8.09 -10.07 12.50
N SER A 314 8.57 -10.10 13.75
CA SER A 314 9.99 -10.39 14.02
C SER A 314 10.43 -11.80 13.57
N ARG A 315 9.49 -12.76 13.50
CA ARG A 315 9.74 -14.12 12.99
C ARG A 315 10.14 -14.15 11.51
N ASP A 316 9.76 -13.13 10.74
CA ASP A 316 10.00 -13.07 9.29
C ASP A 316 11.31 -12.32 8.95
N LEU A 317 11.96 -11.69 9.95
CA LEU A 317 13.20 -10.92 9.75
C LEU A 317 14.37 -11.74 9.20
N PRO A 318 14.63 -12.99 9.64
CA PRO A 318 15.72 -13.78 9.07
C PRO A 318 15.57 -13.95 7.56
N ARG A 319 14.35 -14.22 7.10
CA ARG A 319 14.05 -14.38 5.68
C ARG A 319 14.21 -13.07 4.91
N LEU A 320 13.74 -11.96 5.47
CA LEU A 320 13.90 -10.64 4.85
C LEU A 320 15.38 -10.22 4.80
N ALA A 321 16.15 -10.46 5.86
CA ALA A 321 17.58 -10.17 5.91
C ALA A 321 18.35 -10.94 4.83
N HIS A 322 18.09 -12.25 4.69
CA HIS A 322 18.67 -13.05 3.62
C HIS A 322 18.25 -12.58 2.22
N PHE A 323 16.99 -12.17 2.06
CA PHE A 323 16.50 -11.65 0.79
C PHE A 323 17.25 -10.36 0.39
N LEU A 324 17.36 -9.39 1.29
CA LEU A 324 18.11 -8.15 1.02
C LEU A 324 19.59 -8.43 0.74
N LEU A 325 20.21 -9.35 1.50
CA LEU A 325 21.60 -9.73 1.29
C LEU A 325 21.80 -10.47 -0.05
N MET A 326 20.87 -11.34 -0.44
CA MET A 326 20.96 -12.09 -1.69
C MET A 326 20.86 -11.17 -2.91
N PHE A 327 19.99 -10.17 -2.85
CA PHE A 327 19.73 -9.26 -3.96
C PHE A 327 20.44 -7.91 -3.84
N TYR A 328 21.46 -7.81 -2.97
CA TYR A 328 22.11 -6.54 -2.64
C TYR A 328 22.70 -5.82 -3.87
N GLN A 329 23.18 -6.55 -4.87
CA GLN A 329 23.71 -5.98 -6.11
C GLN A 329 22.62 -5.62 -7.14
N GLU A 330 21.43 -6.20 -7.00
CA GLU A 330 20.45 -6.19 -8.08
C GLU A 330 19.64 -4.90 -8.09
N MET A 331 19.03 -4.52 -6.96
CA MET A 331 18.07 -3.40 -6.90
C MET A 331 18.20 -2.57 -5.60
N PRO A 332 17.72 -1.30 -5.57
CA PRO A 332 17.62 -0.55 -4.32
C PRO A 332 16.68 -1.21 -3.29
N CYS A 333 16.89 -0.93 -2.00
CA CYS A 333 16.14 -1.53 -0.90
C CYS A 333 14.62 -1.39 -1.04
N ASP A 334 14.13 -0.18 -1.35
CA ASP A 334 12.70 0.10 -1.54
C ASP A 334 12.02 -0.87 -2.52
N TRP A 335 12.71 -1.18 -3.63
CA TRP A 335 12.17 -2.04 -4.68
C TRP A 335 12.20 -3.50 -4.24
N LEU A 336 13.26 -3.91 -3.56
CA LEU A 336 13.37 -5.24 -2.97
C LEU A 336 12.23 -5.49 -1.96
N LEU A 337 11.86 -4.51 -1.14
CA LEU A 337 10.76 -4.67 -0.19
C LEU A 337 9.41 -4.94 -0.91
N ILE A 338 9.15 -4.27 -2.03
CA ILE A 338 7.96 -4.51 -2.86
C ILE A 338 7.98 -5.95 -3.41
N HIS A 339 9.12 -6.40 -3.94
CA HIS A 339 9.26 -7.76 -4.46
C HIS A 339 9.13 -8.82 -3.37
N PHE A 340 9.71 -8.60 -2.19
CA PHE A 340 9.59 -9.51 -1.05
C PHE A 340 8.12 -9.72 -0.66
N ARG A 341 7.36 -8.62 -0.56
CA ARG A 341 5.93 -8.65 -0.27
C ARG A 341 5.15 -9.44 -1.32
N GLY A 342 5.41 -9.16 -2.61
CA GLY A 342 4.74 -9.84 -3.72
C GLY A 342 5.06 -11.34 -3.81
N LEU A 343 6.32 -11.73 -3.57
CA LEU A 343 6.75 -13.13 -3.55
C LEU A 343 6.11 -13.93 -2.41
N LEU A 344 5.73 -13.27 -1.32
CA LEU A 344 5.00 -13.84 -0.19
C LEU A 344 3.48 -13.71 -0.35
N ALA A 345 3.00 -13.58 -1.60
CA ALA A 345 1.59 -13.56 -1.94
C ALA A 345 0.77 -12.42 -1.32
N GLN A 346 1.40 -11.36 -0.81
CA GLN A 346 0.72 -10.09 -0.51
C GLN A 346 0.90 -9.13 -1.70
N LYS A 347 -0.07 -9.15 -2.62
CA LYS A 347 -0.05 -8.23 -3.77
C LYS A 347 -0.37 -6.80 -3.35
N ASP A 348 -1.41 -6.64 -2.55
CA ASP A 348 -1.95 -5.35 -2.16
C ASP A 348 -1.08 -4.65 -1.11
N VAL A 349 -0.97 -3.33 -1.26
CA VAL A 349 -0.37 -2.44 -0.27
C VAL A 349 -1.34 -2.30 0.89
N ILE A 350 -0.93 -2.69 2.10
CA ILE A 350 -1.74 -2.49 3.31
C ILE A 350 -1.16 -1.29 4.06
N ARG A 351 -1.56 -0.09 3.61
CA ARG A 351 -1.13 1.20 4.18
C ARG A 351 -2.22 1.81 5.03
N PHE A 352 -1.86 2.39 6.16
CA PHE A 352 -2.79 3.00 7.10
C PHE A 352 -2.75 4.53 7.05
N LYS A 353 -3.91 5.14 7.33
CA LYS A 353 -4.06 6.60 7.50
C LYS A 353 -4.56 6.94 8.92
N PRO A 354 -4.06 8.02 9.53
CA PRO A 354 -2.96 8.87 9.06
C PRO A 354 -1.60 8.16 9.13
N SER A 355 -0.63 8.65 8.36
CA SER A 355 0.75 8.21 8.46
C SER A 355 1.32 8.59 9.83
N LEU A 356 2.11 7.70 10.43
CA LEU A 356 2.68 7.90 11.77
C LEU A 356 4.11 8.43 11.74
N PHE A 357 4.72 8.51 10.56
CA PHE A 357 6.12 8.86 10.38
C PHE A 357 6.30 9.85 9.24
N GLN A 358 7.07 10.90 9.49
CA GLN A 358 7.36 11.95 8.52
C GLN A 358 8.86 12.10 8.31
N HIS A 359 9.31 11.97 7.07
CA HIS A 359 10.66 12.33 6.67
C HIS A 359 10.92 13.83 6.94
N MET A 360 11.99 14.13 7.68
CA MET A 360 12.42 15.47 8.06
C MET A 360 13.79 15.87 7.48
N GLY A 361 14.53 14.93 6.89
CA GLY A 361 15.83 15.20 6.28
C GLY A 361 15.72 16.14 5.06
N TYR A 362 16.39 17.29 5.11
CA TYR A 362 16.44 18.18 3.93
C TYR A 362 17.54 17.78 2.95
N TYR A 363 18.60 17.12 3.43
CA TYR A 363 19.74 16.69 2.63
C TYR A 363 19.89 15.16 2.68
N SER A 364 19.89 14.53 1.51
CA SER A 364 20.10 13.09 1.36
C SER A 364 21.47 12.65 1.85
N SER A 365 21.54 11.45 2.44
CA SER A 365 22.79 10.76 2.74
C SER A 365 23.62 10.49 1.47
N TYR A 366 22.97 10.28 0.32
CA TYR A 366 23.65 10.19 -0.97
C TYR A 366 23.97 11.59 -1.52
N LYS A 367 25.25 11.95 -1.51
CA LYS A 367 25.81 13.21 -2.03
C LYS A 367 25.30 14.51 -1.41
N GLY A 368 24.38 14.50 -0.44
CA GLY A 368 23.84 15.73 0.15
C GLY A 368 22.86 16.47 -0.76
N ALA A 369 22.19 15.76 -1.68
CA ALA A 369 21.17 16.35 -2.55
C ALA A 369 19.96 16.83 -1.74
N GLU A 370 19.31 17.91 -2.16
CA GLU A 370 18.09 18.38 -1.50
C GLU A 370 16.94 17.36 -1.67
N ASN A 371 16.24 17.07 -0.58
CA ASN A 371 15.07 16.22 -0.54
C ASN A 371 13.94 16.97 0.18
N LYS A 372 12.83 17.19 -0.53
CA LYS A 372 11.65 17.90 -0.01
C LYS A 372 10.42 16.98 0.06
N LEU A 373 10.63 15.67 -0.03
CA LEU A 373 9.55 14.69 0.06
C LEU A 373 8.88 14.78 1.44
N LYS A 374 7.55 14.90 1.41
CA LYS A 374 6.69 14.94 2.57
C LYS A 374 5.53 13.96 2.41
N ASP A 375 5.06 13.45 3.54
CA ASP A 375 3.87 12.63 3.60
C ASP A 375 2.70 13.53 3.94
N ASP A 376 1.78 13.72 2.98
CA ASP A 376 0.61 14.58 3.12
C ASP A 376 -0.47 13.93 4.02
N ASP A 377 -0.33 12.64 4.30
CA ASP A 377 -1.18 11.90 5.21
C ASP A 377 -0.64 11.90 6.65
N PHE A 378 0.50 12.55 6.93
CA PHE A 378 1.10 12.56 8.27
C PHE A 378 0.34 13.46 9.24
N GLU A 379 -0.03 12.89 10.39
CA GLU A 379 -0.65 13.61 11.51
C GLU A 379 0.24 13.51 12.75
N GLU A 380 0.69 14.65 13.27
CA GLU A 380 1.59 14.69 14.44
C GLU A 380 0.87 14.30 15.74
N ASP A 381 -0.43 14.59 15.85
CA ASP A 381 -1.27 14.20 16.99
C ASP A 381 -2.15 12.98 16.66
N SER A 382 -1.63 11.76 16.89
CA SER A 382 -2.40 10.52 16.64
C SER A 382 -3.58 10.27 17.60
N LEU A 383 -3.82 11.16 18.57
CA LEU A 383 -4.96 11.04 19.50
C LEU A 383 -6.31 11.02 18.79
N ASP A 384 -6.38 11.58 17.58
CA ASP A 384 -7.58 11.55 16.72
C ASP A 384 -7.63 10.32 15.80
N ILE A 385 -6.88 9.24 16.08
CA ILE A 385 -7.06 7.96 15.40
C ILE A 385 -8.18 7.17 16.11
N PRO A 386 -9.27 6.81 15.40
CA PRO A 386 -10.39 6.10 15.99
C PRO A 386 -9.98 4.72 16.50
N ASP A 387 -10.64 4.26 17.57
CA ASP A 387 -10.46 2.93 18.14
C ASP A 387 -11.07 1.83 17.27
N ASN A 388 -12.18 2.14 16.59
CA ASN A 388 -12.94 1.23 15.71
C ASN A 388 -12.99 -0.22 16.23
N PRO A 389 -13.66 -0.44 17.38
CA PRO A 389 -13.73 -1.75 18.01
C PRO A 389 -14.34 -2.82 17.09
N PRO A 390 -14.02 -4.11 17.30
CA PRO A 390 -14.46 -5.20 16.44
C PRO A 390 -15.98 -5.24 16.28
N ALA A 391 -16.43 -5.23 15.02
CA ALA A 391 -17.83 -5.18 14.67
C ALA A 391 -18.12 -5.96 13.37
N SER A 392 -19.38 -6.37 13.22
CA SER A 392 -19.93 -6.89 11.97
C SER A 392 -20.72 -5.79 11.27
N LEU A 393 -20.48 -5.60 9.98
CA LEU A 393 -21.07 -4.52 9.20
C LEU A 393 -22.06 -5.06 8.17
N TYR A 394 -23.24 -4.45 8.10
CA TYR A 394 -24.33 -4.87 7.22
C TYR A 394 -25.02 -3.65 6.61
N THR A 395 -25.48 -3.77 5.38
CA THR A 395 -26.27 -2.73 4.73
C THR A 395 -27.28 -3.36 3.77
N ASN A 396 -28.42 -2.70 3.58
CA ASN A 396 -29.35 -3.03 2.50
C ASN A 396 -29.17 -2.13 1.26
N ILE A 397 -28.23 -1.18 1.30
CA ILE A 397 -27.86 -0.34 0.17
C ILE A 397 -27.14 -1.22 -0.85
N ASN A 398 -27.53 -1.11 -2.11
CA ASN A 398 -26.95 -1.90 -3.18
C ASN A 398 -25.47 -1.57 -3.40
N ILE A 399 -24.60 -2.53 -3.12
CA ILE A 399 -23.13 -2.38 -3.17
C ILE A 399 -22.65 -2.25 -4.63
N PHE A 400 -21.68 -1.37 -4.88
CA PHE A 400 -20.95 -1.32 -6.14
C PHE A 400 -19.69 -2.19 -6.06
N GLU A 401 -19.56 -3.14 -6.99
CA GLU A 401 -18.41 -4.04 -7.14
C GLU A 401 -17.96 -4.66 -5.80
N ASN A 402 -16.71 -4.44 -5.40
CA ASN A 402 -16.11 -4.95 -4.17
C ASN A 402 -16.01 -3.87 -3.07
N TYR A 403 -16.79 -2.78 -3.14
CA TYR A 403 -16.79 -1.70 -2.14
C TYR A 403 -17.76 -1.99 -0.99
N ASP A 404 -17.61 -3.16 -0.37
CA ASP A 404 -18.53 -3.65 0.65
C ASP A 404 -18.51 -2.83 1.95
N ALA A 405 -19.44 -3.14 2.86
CA ALA A 405 -19.66 -2.37 4.07
C ALA A 405 -18.44 -2.34 5.01
N THR A 406 -17.61 -3.38 5.03
CA THR A 406 -16.46 -3.46 5.95
C THR A 406 -15.43 -2.37 5.67
N LYS A 407 -15.31 -1.93 4.41
CA LYS A 407 -14.36 -0.92 3.97
C LYS A 407 -14.60 0.47 4.55
N ALA A 408 -15.85 0.84 4.87
CA ALA A 408 -16.15 2.13 5.51
C ALA A 408 -15.64 2.24 6.96
N TYR A 409 -15.30 1.11 7.58
CA TYR A 409 -14.83 1.02 8.96
C TYR A 409 -13.33 0.67 9.05
N SER A 410 -12.68 0.58 7.90
CA SER A 410 -11.25 0.29 7.77
C SER A 410 -10.40 1.54 7.97
N SER A 411 -9.21 1.35 8.52
CA SER A 411 -8.17 2.39 8.61
C SER A 411 -7.16 2.32 7.44
N ILE A 412 -7.42 1.43 6.46
CA ILE A 412 -6.59 1.24 5.27
C ILE A 412 -6.89 2.35 4.26
N VAL A 413 -5.85 2.82 3.59
CA VAL A 413 -5.96 3.85 2.55
C VAL A 413 -6.81 3.38 1.37
N ASP A 414 -7.67 4.29 0.89
CA ASP A 414 -8.55 4.10 -0.27
C ASP A 414 -9.60 2.98 -0.10
N GLU A 415 -9.76 2.45 1.11
CA GLU A 415 -10.92 1.63 1.47
C GLU A 415 -12.08 2.52 1.92
N TYR A 416 -13.23 2.36 1.26
CA TYR A 416 -14.49 3.00 1.61
C TYR A 416 -15.64 2.14 1.11
N PHE A 417 -16.82 2.31 1.69
CA PHE A 417 -18.05 1.74 1.15
C PHE A 417 -18.51 2.58 -0.04
N TRP A 418 -18.95 1.94 -1.12
CA TRP A 418 -19.57 2.62 -2.26
C TRP A 418 -20.83 1.89 -2.69
N GLY A 419 -21.96 2.58 -2.53
CA GLY A 419 -23.29 2.08 -2.86
C GLY A 419 -23.90 2.84 -4.02
N LYS A 420 -24.79 2.14 -4.75
CA LYS A 420 -25.73 2.74 -5.69
C LYS A 420 -26.71 3.68 -4.97
N PRO A 421 -27.49 4.49 -5.70
CA PRO A 421 -28.34 5.53 -5.08
C PRO A 421 -29.27 4.96 -4.01
N PRO A 422 -29.16 5.42 -2.75
CA PRO A 422 -30.01 4.94 -1.68
C PRO A 422 -31.39 5.59 -1.68
N SER A 423 -32.36 4.88 -1.12
CA SER A 423 -33.74 5.33 -0.91
C SER A 423 -34.04 5.53 0.57
N THR A 424 -35.07 6.32 0.89
CA THR A 424 -35.57 6.50 2.25
C THR A 424 -35.84 5.16 2.91
N GLY A 425 -35.28 4.96 4.11
CA GLY A 425 -35.38 3.73 4.88
C GLY A 425 -34.22 2.76 4.65
N ASP A 426 -33.36 3.00 3.64
CA ASP A 426 -32.10 2.27 3.53
C ASP A 426 -31.17 2.59 4.70
N PHE A 427 -30.30 1.65 5.03
CA PHE A 427 -29.46 1.73 6.21
C PHE A 427 -28.10 1.08 6.02
N PHE A 428 -27.17 1.54 6.82
CA PHE A 428 -25.87 0.94 7.05
C PHE A 428 -25.71 0.73 8.56
N VAL A 429 -25.47 -0.51 9.00
CA VAL A 429 -25.46 -0.92 10.40
C VAL A 429 -24.09 -1.47 10.77
N VAL A 430 -23.60 -1.06 11.94
CA VAL A 430 -22.43 -1.59 12.64
C VAL A 430 -22.92 -2.30 13.89
N VAL A 431 -22.65 -3.60 14.01
CA VAL A 431 -23.00 -4.42 15.18
C VAL A 431 -21.72 -4.78 15.92
N PHE A 432 -21.56 -4.29 17.14
CA PHE A 432 -20.35 -4.54 17.91
C PHE A 432 -20.32 -5.98 18.45
N ASN A 433 -19.13 -6.57 18.52
CA ASN A 433 -18.96 -7.93 19.06
C ASN A 433 -19.21 -7.98 20.58
N LYS A 434 -19.01 -6.86 21.27
CA LYS A 434 -19.30 -6.64 22.70
C LYS A 434 -19.97 -5.26 22.85
N PRO A 435 -20.83 -5.04 23.86
CA PRO A 435 -21.35 -3.70 24.17
C PRO A 435 -20.22 -2.71 24.46
N ILE A 436 -20.34 -1.46 23.99
CA ILE A 436 -19.25 -0.48 24.02
C ILE A 436 -19.75 0.88 24.48
N LYS A 437 -18.97 1.52 25.36
CA LYS A 437 -19.13 2.92 25.71
C LYS A 437 -18.35 3.79 24.73
N ILE A 438 -19.06 4.59 23.94
CA ILE A 438 -18.50 5.44 22.89
C ILE A 438 -18.47 6.88 23.41
N SER A 439 -17.33 7.57 23.29
CA SER A 439 -17.18 8.98 23.66
C SER A 439 -17.39 9.91 22.47
N LYS A 440 -16.90 9.52 21.28
CA LYS A 440 -16.98 10.31 20.05
C LYS A 440 -17.30 9.44 18.85
N ILE A 441 -18.12 9.97 17.94
CA ILE A 441 -18.41 9.38 16.63
C ILE A 441 -18.15 10.44 15.56
N ARG A 442 -17.39 10.09 14.53
CA ARG A 442 -17.18 10.91 13.34
C ARG A 442 -17.41 10.07 12.10
N ILE A 443 -18.30 10.53 11.22
CA ILE A 443 -18.58 9.86 9.95
C ILE A 443 -18.48 10.88 8.82
N SER A 444 -17.74 10.52 7.77
CA SER A 444 -17.61 11.30 6.55
C SER A 444 -18.08 10.48 5.34
N THR A 445 -18.77 11.16 4.43
CA THR A 445 -19.22 10.60 3.15
C THR A 445 -18.60 11.39 2.00
N GLY A 446 -18.60 10.80 0.80
CA GLY A 446 -17.97 11.35 -0.40
C GLY A 446 -16.46 11.15 -0.46
N SER A 447 -15.88 11.56 -1.58
CA SER A 447 -14.43 11.48 -1.83
C SER A 447 -13.91 12.72 -2.53
N ASP A 448 -12.59 12.94 -2.52
CA ASP A 448 -11.98 14.10 -3.18
C ASP A 448 -12.20 14.07 -4.70
N ASP A 449 -12.20 12.87 -5.27
CA ASP A 449 -12.48 12.60 -6.69
C ASP A 449 -13.98 12.57 -7.02
N ARG A 450 -14.86 12.33 -6.02
CA ARG A 450 -16.32 12.23 -6.19
C ARG A 450 -17.05 12.96 -5.08
N GLN A 451 -16.98 14.28 -5.16
CA GLN A 451 -17.54 15.19 -4.15
C GLN A 451 -19.08 15.14 -4.07
N ASN A 452 -19.75 14.60 -5.10
CA ASN A 452 -21.20 14.48 -5.14
C ASN A 452 -21.73 13.16 -4.54
N ASP A 453 -20.87 12.17 -4.32
CA ASP A 453 -21.30 10.86 -3.78
C ASP A 453 -21.41 10.90 -2.24
N ILE A 454 -22.10 11.92 -1.72
CA ILE A 454 -22.30 12.18 -0.29
C ILE A 454 -23.69 11.75 0.16
N LEU A 455 -23.87 11.58 1.48
CA LEU A 455 -25.19 11.41 2.06
C LEU A 455 -25.86 12.77 2.25
N HIS A 456 -26.95 13.03 1.51
CA HIS A 456 -27.68 14.29 1.58
C HIS A 456 -28.66 14.33 2.76
N HIS A 457 -29.38 13.23 2.98
CA HIS A 457 -30.42 13.12 3.98
C HIS A 457 -30.26 11.81 4.74
N GLY A 458 -29.70 11.90 5.94
CA GLY A 458 -29.59 10.74 6.82
C GLY A 458 -29.42 11.13 8.28
N ALA A 459 -29.67 10.16 9.14
CA ALA A 459 -29.53 10.29 10.58
C ALA A 459 -28.61 9.18 11.12
N LEU A 460 -27.89 9.51 12.19
CA LEU A 460 -27.09 8.57 12.96
C LEU A 460 -27.87 8.14 14.19
N GLU A 461 -27.96 6.84 14.41
CA GLU A 461 -28.70 6.27 15.53
C GLU A 461 -27.92 5.15 16.21
N VAL A 462 -28.18 4.94 17.49
CA VAL A 462 -27.52 3.91 18.33
C VAL A 462 -28.56 3.11 19.11
N GLY A 463 -28.25 1.85 19.43
CA GLY A 463 -29.16 0.95 20.14
C GLY A 463 -28.46 0.02 21.13
N GLU A 464 -29.23 -0.44 22.11
CA GLU A 464 -28.75 -1.24 23.26
C GLU A 464 -28.91 -2.75 23.06
N LYS A 465 -30.03 -3.21 22.48
CA LYS A 465 -30.42 -4.63 22.58
C LYS A 465 -30.51 -5.30 21.23
N LEU A 466 -29.61 -6.23 20.94
CA LEU A 466 -29.65 -7.03 19.71
C LEU A 466 -30.85 -8.00 19.68
N VAL A 467 -31.53 -8.02 18.53
CA VAL A 467 -32.58 -8.97 18.18
C VAL A 467 -32.17 -9.70 16.90
N GLY A 468 -32.28 -11.03 16.94
CA GLY A 468 -32.06 -11.86 15.75
C GLY A 468 -33.22 -11.70 14.76
N THR A 469 -32.92 -11.33 13.53
CA THR A 469 -33.88 -11.28 12.42
C THR A 469 -33.49 -12.23 11.30
N LYS A 470 -34.43 -12.55 10.41
CA LYS A 470 -34.17 -13.34 9.19
C LYS A 470 -33.11 -12.72 8.25
N LYS A 471 -32.76 -11.44 8.44
CA LYS A 471 -31.77 -10.69 7.65
C LYS A 471 -30.48 -10.34 8.41
N GLY A 472 -30.32 -10.80 9.67
CA GLY A 472 -29.14 -10.52 10.50
C GLY A 472 -29.48 -10.12 11.94
N LYS A 473 -28.46 -9.75 12.74
CA LYS A 473 -28.64 -9.19 14.09
C LYS A 473 -28.79 -7.66 13.97
N GLN A 474 -29.84 -7.08 14.55
CA GLN A 474 -30.04 -5.62 14.61
C GLN A 474 -30.59 -5.23 15.98
N CYS A 475 -30.42 -3.99 16.44
CA CYS A 475 -31.05 -3.58 17.71
C CYS A 475 -32.58 -3.48 17.59
N SER A 476 -33.28 -3.75 18.70
CA SER A 476 -34.74 -3.63 18.80
C SER A 476 -35.25 -2.19 18.70
N SER A 477 -34.45 -1.25 19.20
CA SER A 477 -34.78 0.16 19.34
C SER A 477 -33.53 1.00 19.07
N PHE A 478 -33.76 2.21 18.58
CA PHE A 478 -32.72 3.16 18.20
C PHE A 478 -33.01 4.54 18.81
N ILE A 479 -31.97 5.22 19.25
CA ILE A 479 -31.97 6.62 19.66
C ILE A 479 -31.18 7.41 18.62
N THR A 480 -31.79 8.45 18.06
CA THR A 480 -31.14 9.34 17.11
C THR A 480 -30.17 10.28 17.81
N LEU A 481 -28.91 10.28 17.40
CA LEU A 481 -27.85 11.15 17.91
C LEU A 481 -27.74 12.47 17.13
N GLY A 482 -28.15 12.47 15.86
CA GLY A 482 -28.13 13.66 15.02
C GLY A 482 -28.29 13.34 13.54
N GLU A 483 -28.31 14.39 12.73
CA GLU A 483 -28.46 14.33 11.27
C GLU A 483 -27.17 14.72 10.55
N PHE A 484 -26.97 14.14 9.37
CA PHE A 484 -25.84 14.48 8.51
C PHE A 484 -25.99 15.90 7.95
N LYS A 485 -24.89 16.66 7.97
CA LYS A 485 -24.80 18.00 7.38
C LYS A 485 -23.69 18.01 6.36
N LYS A 486 -24.02 18.30 5.09
CA LYS A 486 -23.07 18.29 3.96
C LYS A 486 -22.23 16.99 3.92
N GLY A 487 -22.90 15.85 4.09
CA GLY A 487 -22.26 14.54 4.08
C GLY A 487 -21.39 14.19 5.29
N LYS A 488 -21.42 14.98 6.36
CA LYS A 488 -20.62 14.74 7.57
C LYS A 488 -21.49 14.75 8.82
N ILE A 489 -21.10 13.98 9.82
CA ILE A 489 -21.63 14.07 11.17
C ILE A 489 -20.50 13.84 12.17
N GLU A 490 -20.48 14.65 13.22
CA GLU A 490 -19.60 14.47 14.37
C GLU A 490 -20.43 14.65 15.63
N VAL A 491 -20.36 13.66 16.54
CA VAL A 491 -21.04 13.68 17.82
C VAL A 491 -19.99 13.41 18.89
N GLN A 492 -19.79 14.39 19.78
CA GLN A 492 -18.94 14.27 20.96
C GLN A 492 -19.79 13.98 22.20
N ASP A 493 -19.13 13.58 23.29
CA ASP A 493 -19.74 13.31 24.60
C ASP A 493 -20.90 12.30 24.50
N VAL A 494 -20.74 11.29 23.63
CA VAL A 494 -21.79 10.29 23.37
C VAL A 494 -22.09 9.49 24.64
N ASP A 495 -21.07 9.24 25.46
CA ASP A 495 -21.15 8.57 26.75
C ASP A 495 -21.84 9.37 27.85
N HIS A 496 -21.98 10.68 27.66
CA HIS A 496 -22.82 11.55 28.49
C HIS A 496 -24.26 11.65 27.97
N LYS A 497 -24.48 11.40 26.68
CA LYS A 497 -25.80 11.44 26.02
C LYS A 497 -26.55 10.11 26.09
N ILE A 498 -25.81 9.01 26.13
CA ILE A 498 -26.34 7.64 26.10
C ILE A 498 -25.96 6.95 27.41
N ALA A 499 -26.98 6.55 28.16
CA ALA A 499 -26.81 5.97 29.50
C ALA A 499 -26.48 4.46 29.50
N PHE A 500 -26.54 3.81 28.34
CA PHE A 500 -26.29 2.38 28.17
C PHE A 500 -25.07 2.12 27.28
N ASP A 501 -24.51 0.92 27.38
CA ASP A 501 -23.46 0.48 26.46
C ASP A 501 -24.07 0.14 25.09
N ILE A 502 -23.47 0.67 24.03
CA ILE A 502 -24.01 0.58 22.68
C ILE A 502 -23.66 -0.79 22.07
N GLU A 503 -24.66 -1.56 21.65
CA GLU A 503 -24.48 -2.83 20.94
C GLU A 503 -24.53 -2.67 19.42
N CYS A 504 -25.26 -1.68 18.91
CA CYS A 504 -25.25 -1.38 17.48
C CYS A 504 -25.43 0.10 17.17
N MET A 505 -24.90 0.50 16.02
CA MET A 505 -25.01 1.83 15.46
C MET A 505 -25.56 1.70 14.03
N ARG A 506 -26.42 2.61 13.60
CA ARG A 506 -26.83 2.68 12.20
C ARG A 506 -26.86 4.09 11.64
N ILE A 507 -26.51 4.18 10.36
CA ILE A 507 -26.80 5.31 9.50
C ILE A 507 -28.08 4.95 8.77
N VAL A 508 -29.14 5.76 8.92
CA VAL A 508 -30.41 5.58 8.21
C VAL A 508 -30.60 6.71 7.22
N VAL A 509 -31.00 6.37 6.00
CA VAL A 509 -31.29 7.30 4.91
C VAL A 509 -32.70 7.85 5.13
N THR A 510 -32.81 9.15 5.35
CA THR A 510 -34.08 9.82 5.68
C THR A 510 -34.76 10.44 4.45
N GLY A 511 -34.05 10.56 3.33
CA GLY A 511 -34.56 11.09 2.07
C GLY A 511 -33.97 10.36 0.86
N ASN A 512 -34.77 10.21 -0.20
CA ASN A 512 -34.29 9.65 -1.47
C ASN A 512 -33.23 10.56 -2.12
N GLN A 513 -32.21 9.97 -2.74
CA GLN A 513 -31.24 10.69 -3.59
C GLN A 513 -30.96 9.93 -4.89
N LYS A 514 -30.47 10.62 -5.93
CA LYS A 514 -30.16 10.01 -7.24
C LYS A 514 -28.68 9.71 -7.39
N GLU A 515 -27.87 10.39 -6.61
CA GLU A 515 -26.44 10.29 -6.51
C GLU A 515 -26.07 9.03 -5.73
N TRP A 516 -24.93 8.44 -6.08
CA TRP A 516 -24.40 7.28 -5.39
C TRP A 516 -23.91 7.70 -3.99
N LEU A 517 -23.64 6.73 -3.12
CA LEU A 517 -23.21 7.02 -1.75
C LEU A 517 -21.86 6.40 -1.47
N ILE A 518 -20.87 7.23 -1.18
CA ILE A 518 -19.61 6.82 -0.57
C ILE A 518 -19.70 7.07 0.94
N ILE A 519 -19.55 6.04 1.76
CA ILE A 519 -19.23 6.22 3.18
C ILE A 519 -17.72 6.07 3.30
N ARG A 520 -17.05 7.21 3.41
CA ARG A 520 -15.59 7.31 3.33
C ARG A 520 -14.93 6.76 4.58
N SER A 521 -15.42 7.18 5.74
CA SER A 521 -14.86 6.73 7.00
C SER A 521 -15.90 6.78 8.10
N ILE A 522 -15.86 5.78 8.96
CA ILE A 522 -16.55 5.72 10.24
C ILE A 522 -15.44 5.62 11.29
N GLY A 523 -15.31 6.65 12.11
CA GLY A 523 -14.39 6.70 13.24
C GLY A 523 -15.15 6.71 14.55
N LEU A 524 -14.84 5.75 15.43
CA LEU A 524 -15.39 5.65 16.78
C LEU A 524 -14.27 5.73 17.82
N TRP A 525 -14.48 6.53 18.87
CA TRP A 525 -13.60 6.58 20.03
C TRP A 525 -14.36 6.06 21.24
N THR A 526 -13.71 5.20 22.00
CA THR A 526 -14.28 4.49 23.13
C THR A 526 -13.75 5.07 24.44
N THR A 527 -14.58 5.08 25.46
CA THR A 527 -14.09 5.28 26.82
C THR A 527 -13.53 3.96 27.30
N GLN A 528 -12.20 3.87 27.43
CA GLN A 528 -11.59 2.75 28.16
C GLN A 528 -12.24 2.68 29.55
N PRO A 529 -12.65 1.50 30.04
CA PRO A 529 -12.92 1.38 31.47
C PRO A 529 -11.66 1.82 32.22
N PRO A 530 -11.77 2.58 33.32
CA PRO A 530 -10.59 2.92 34.10
C PRO A 530 -9.89 1.60 34.47
N SER A 531 -8.65 1.46 34.00
CA SER A 531 -7.79 0.33 34.33
C SER A 531 -7.73 0.20 35.85
N GLN A 532 -8.39 -0.83 36.39
CA GLN A 532 -8.24 -1.24 37.79
C GLN A 532 -6.94 -2.02 37.97
#